data_AF-E1WYZ6-F1
#
_entry.id   AF-E1WYZ6-F1
#
_cell.length_a   1.000
_cell.length_b   1.000
_cell.length_c   1.000
_cell.angle_alpha   90.00
_cell.angle_beta   90.00
_cell.angle_gamma   90.00
#
_symmetry.space_group_name_H-M   'P 1'
#
loop_
_entity.id
_entity.type
_entity.pdbx_description
1 polymer ?
#
loop_
_entity_poly.entity_id
_entity_poly.type
_entity_poly.pdbx_seq_one_letter_code
_entity_poly.pdbx_strand_id
1 'polypeptide(L)'
;MEIFMKKKSFAIVSIFAISAVAFAASPLVEEYKRRKSVVHTQQMKDAYDFLKSFDRAPEDIVELEVFGRTGKFVAKNKNNEICFGDILTASIECYNAIGYRTFFEAGDSD
;
A
#
# COMPACT_ATOMS: atom_id res chain seq x y z
N MET A 1 -61.53 -39.56 24.76
CA MET A 1 -61.01 -38.19 24.63
C MET A 1 -60.52 -38.04 23.22
N GLU A 2 -61.26 -37.26 22.45
CA GLU A 2 -61.24 -37.18 21.00
C GLU A 2 -60.43 -35.95 20.55
N ILE A 3 -60.03 -35.94 19.26
CA ILE A 3 -59.86 -34.75 18.38
C ILE A 3 -58.44 -34.18 18.12
N PHE A 4 -57.99 -34.48 16.89
CA PHE A 4 -57.44 -33.59 15.84
C PHE A 4 -55.95 -33.16 15.75
N MET A 5 -55.27 -33.75 14.75
CA MET A 5 -54.70 -33.10 13.55
C MET A 5 -54.25 -31.61 13.60
N LYS A 6 -53.00 -31.34 13.20
CA LYS A 6 -52.58 -30.56 12.00
C LYS A 6 -51.07 -30.27 12.05
N LYS A 7 -50.27 -30.80 11.12
CA LYS A 7 -49.90 -30.25 9.80
C LYS A 7 -49.06 -28.96 9.84
N LYS A 8 -47.86 -29.10 9.27
CA LYS A 8 -47.12 -28.12 8.46
C LYS A 8 -46.63 -26.86 9.17
N SER A 9 -45.36 -26.85 9.57
CA SER A 9 -44.58 -25.62 9.73
C SER A 9 -43.08 -25.93 9.60
N PHE A 10 -42.67 -26.38 8.41
CA PHE A 10 -41.26 -26.62 8.07
C PHE A 10 -40.92 -25.78 6.82
N ALA A 11 -41.12 -24.46 6.88
CA ALA A 11 -40.84 -23.57 5.75
C ALA A 11 -40.80 -22.08 6.13
N ILE A 12 -40.09 -21.68 7.20
CA ILE A 12 -39.91 -20.22 7.49
C ILE A 12 -38.47 -19.84 7.85
N VAL A 13 -37.54 -20.79 8.04
CA VAL A 13 -36.14 -20.44 8.35
C VAL A 13 -35.32 -20.10 7.09
N SER A 14 -35.77 -20.49 5.90
CA SER A 14 -35.00 -20.32 4.66
C SER A 14 -35.14 -18.96 3.96
N ILE A 15 -36.04 -18.07 4.43
CA ILE A 15 -36.28 -16.77 3.76
C ILE A 15 -35.38 -15.66 4.34
N PHE A 16 -34.88 -15.81 5.57
CA PHE A 16 -33.97 -14.82 6.18
C PHE A 16 -32.49 -15.03 5.85
N ALA A 17 -32.12 -16.10 5.13
CA ALA A 17 -30.74 -16.37 4.74
C ALA A 17 -30.27 -15.57 3.51
N ILE A 18 -31.16 -14.85 2.82
CA ILE A 18 -30.84 -14.21 1.52
C ILE A 18 -30.72 -12.68 1.64
N SER A 19 -31.13 -12.06 2.76
CA SER A 19 -31.02 -10.60 2.92
C SER A 19 -29.67 -10.11 3.46
N ALA A 20 -28.74 -11.02 3.79
CA ALA A 20 -27.44 -10.68 4.38
C ALA A 20 -26.30 -10.51 3.37
N VAL A 21 -26.57 -10.51 2.05
CA VAL A 21 -25.50 -10.48 1.03
C VAL A 21 -25.82 -9.50 -0.11
N ALA A 22 -26.04 -8.23 0.22
CA ALA A 22 -26.11 -7.19 -0.81
C ALA A 22 -25.50 -5.85 -0.36
N PHE A 23 -24.64 -5.84 0.66
CA PHE A 23 -23.54 -4.89 0.65
C PHE A 23 -22.49 -5.44 -0.32
N ALA A 24 -22.79 -5.37 -1.62
CA ALA A 24 -21.73 -5.33 -2.62
C ALA A 24 -20.75 -4.28 -2.09
N ALA A 25 -19.52 -4.71 -1.78
CA ALA A 25 -18.51 -3.81 -1.27
C ALA A 25 -18.48 -2.61 -2.22
N SER A 26 -18.74 -1.40 -1.70
CA SER A 26 -18.69 -0.18 -2.51
C SER A 26 -17.41 -0.20 -3.35
N PRO A 27 -17.40 0.35 -4.57
CA PRO A 27 -16.17 0.48 -5.36
C PRO A 27 -14.99 1.04 -4.54
N LEU A 28 -15.27 1.90 -3.56
CA LEU A 28 -14.28 2.41 -2.61
C LEU A 28 -13.72 1.35 -1.65
N VAL A 29 -14.57 0.43 -1.17
CA VAL A 29 -14.17 -0.67 -0.29
C VAL A 29 -13.38 -1.73 -1.06
N GLU A 30 -13.77 -2.02 -2.29
CA GLU A 30 -12.99 -2.91 -3.18
C GLU A 30 -11.63 -2.30 -3.49
N GLU A 31 -11.58 -1.01 -3.81
CA GLU A 31 -10.34 -0.27 -4.05
C GLU A 31 -9.45 -0.22 -2.81
N TYR A 32 -10.03 0.04 -1.62
CA TYR A 32 -9.31 -0.01 -0.35
C TYR A 32 -8.71 -1.39 -0.08
N LYS A 33 -9.50 -2.47 -0.28
CA LYS A 33 -9.02 -3.85 -0.12
C LYS A 33 -7.91 -4.18 -1.11
N ARG A 34 -8.05 -3.76 -2.38
CA ARG A 34 -7.05 -3.91 -3.44
C ARG A 34 -5.74 -3.22 -3.04
N ARG A 35 -5.78 -1.94 -2.63
CA ARG A 35 -4.60 -1.20 -2.18
C ARG A 35 -3.96 -1.82 -0.93
N LYS A 36 -4.77 -2.30 0.01
CA LYS A 36 -4.29 -2.97 1.22
C LYS A 36 -3.63 -4.32 0.93
N SER A 37 -4.00 -5.00 -0.15
CA SER A 37 -3.34 -6.25 -0.58
C SER A 37 -1.92 -6.03 -1.10
N VAL A 38 -1.57 -4.80 -1.51
CA VAL A 38 -0.18 -4.40 -1.76
C VAL A 38 0.48 -4.12 -0.42
N VAL A 39 1.11 -5.15 0.15
CA VAL A 39 1.75 -5.04 1.47
C VAL A 39 3.16 -4.48 1.29
N HIS A 40 3.30 -3.16 1.44
CA HIS A 40 4.63 -2.56 1.63
C HIS A 40 5.22 -3.00 2.97
N THR A 41 6.49 -3.41 2.95
CA THR A 41 7.24 -3.64 4.19
C THR A 41 7.40 -2.31 4.94
N GLN A 42 7.68 -2.36 6.25
CA GLN A 42 7.92 -1.14 7.02
C GLN A 42 9.07 -0.32 6.41
N GLN A 43 10.12 -0.99 5.95
CA GLN A 43 11.29 -0.35 5.36
C GLN A 43 10.96 0.38 4.05
N MET A 44 10.03 -0.16 3.24
CA MET A 44 9.57 0.55 2.05
C MET A 44 8.81 1.82 2.42
N LYS A 45 7.99 1.78 3.48
CA LYS A 45 7.28 2.98 3.98
C LYS A 45 8.27 4.03 4.47
N ASP A 46 9.26 3.61 5.26
CA ASP A 46 10.29 4.52 5.77
C ASP A 46 11.06 5.17 4.61
N ALA A 47 11.38 4.42 3.54
CA ALA A 47 12.01 4.97 2.34
C ALA A 47 11.10 5.95 1.57
N TYR A 48 9.79 5.69 1.48
CA TYR A 48 8.84 6.64 0.87
C TYR A 48 8.70 7.92 1.70
N ASP A 49 8.62 7.82 3.02
CA ASP A 49 8.54 8.98 3.91
C ASP A 49 9.82 9.82 3.84
N PHE A 50 10.99 9.16 3.75
CA PHE A 50 12.27 9.81 3.51
C PHE A 50 12.34 10.50 2.16
N LEU A 51 11.95 9.83 1.07
CA LEU A 51 11.90 10.45 -0.27
C LEU A 51 11.01 11.70 -0.27
N LYS A 52 9.87 11.63 0.42
CA LYS A 52 8.95 12.75 0.56
C LYS A 52 9.57 13.95 1.27
N SER A 53 10.53 13.78 2.19
CA SER A 53 11.21 14.91 2.82
C SER A 53 12.13 15.70 1.88
N PHE A 54 12.46 15.14 0.70
CA PHE A 54 13.24 15.80 -0.36
C PHE A 54 12.39 16.11 -1.60
N ASP A 55 11.09 16.38 -1.41
CA ASP A 55 10.13 16.67 -2.47
C ASP A 55 10.02 15.57 -3.55
N ARG A 56 10.34 14.32 -3.20
CA ARG A 56 10.19 13.16 -4.09
C ARG A 56 8.93 12.38 -3.70
N ALA A 57 7.83 12.71 -4.37
CA ALA A 57 6.52 12.15 -4.04
C ALA A 57 6.45 10.63 -4.32
N PRO A 58 5.90 9.81 -3.40
CA PRO A 58 5.78 8.35 -3.59
C PRO A 58 5.05 7.93 -4.87
N GLU A 59 4.06 8.71 -5.31
CA GLU A 59 3.31 8.48 -6.55
C GLU A 59 4.15 8.59 -7.83
N ASP A 60 5.31 9.26 -7.76
CA ASP A 60 6.23 9.39 -8.88
C ASP A 60 7.26 8.27 -8.94
N ILE A 61 7.34 7.43 -7.91
CA ILE A 61 8.28 6.30 -7.80
C ILE A 61 7.69 5.08 -8.50
N VAL A 62 8.36 4.62 -9.55
CA VAL A 62 7.95 3.44 -10.33
C VAL A 62 8.63 2.16 -9.85
N GLU A 63 9.82 2.27 -9.27
CA GLU A 63 10.57 1.14 -8.71
C GLU A 63 11.24 1.59 -7.41
N LEU A 64 11.16 0.76 -6.37
CA LEU A 64 11.81 0.96 -5.08
C LEU A 64 12.43 -0.36 -4.63
N GLU A 65 13.74 -0.36 -4.43
CA GLU A 65 14.49 -1.47 -3.86
C GLU A 65 15.10 -1.02 -2.53
N VAL A 66 14.87 -1.78 -1.46
CA VAL A 66 15.40 -1.48 -0.13
C VAL A 66 16.41 -2.55 0.29
N PHE A 67 17.59 -2.12 0.74
CA PHE A 67 18.70 -3.01 1.04
C PHE A 67 18.73 -3.40 2.52
N GLY A 68 18.26 -4.62 2.78
CA GLY A 68 18.31 -5.24 4.10
C GLY A 68 17.53 -4.44 5.15
N ARG A 69 18.18 -4.13 6.27
CA ARG A 69 17.59 -3.40 7.40
C ARG A 69 18.26 -2.04 7.67
N THR A 70 19.16 -1.62 6.78
CA THR A 70 20.04 -0.47 7.01
C THR A 70 19.42 0.87 6.65
N GLY A 71 18.22 0.89 6.08
CA GLY A 71 17.61 2.12 5.58
C GLY A 71 18.22 2.63 4.27
N LYS A 72 19.15 1.87 3.67
CA LYS A 72 19.64 2.14 2.31
C LYS A 72 18.63 1.69 1.27
N PHE A 73 18.41 2.48 0.24
CA PHE A 73 17.48 2.15 -0.84
C PHE A 73 17.90 2.76 -2.18
N VAL A 74 17.33 2.22 -3.26
CA VAL A 74 17.36 2.79 -4.61
C VAL A 74 15.92 2.99 -5.06
N ALA A 75 15.63 4.18 -5.56
CA ALA A 75 14.34 4.53 -6.10
C ALA A 75 14.48 5.07 -7.52
N LYS A 76 13.58 4.67 -8.41
CA LYS A 76 13.48 5.20 -9.77
C LYS A 76 12.15 5.89 -9.92
N ASN A 77 12.16 7.10 -10.49
CA ASN A 77 10.93 7.83 -10.76
C ASN A 77 10.47 7.70 -12.21
N LYS A 78 9.26 8.21 -12.49
CA LYS A 78 8.63 8.25 -13.82
C LYS A 78 9.46 8.97 -14.89
N ASN A 79 10.41 9.82 -14.50
CA ASN A 79 11.30 10.55 -15.40
C ASN A 79 12.64 9.83 -15.66
N ASN A 80 12.76 8.55 -15.26
CA ASN A 80 14.00 7.77 -15.31
C ASN A 80 15.17 8.39 -14.51
N GLU A 81 14.86 9.18 -13.48
CA GLU A 81 15.85 9.58 -12.48
C GLU A 81 15.98 8.47 -11.44
N ILE A 82 17.22 8.12 -11.10
CA ILE A 82 17.56 7.10 -10.12
C ILE A 82 18.13 7.82 -8.91
N CYS A 83 17.53 7.63 -7.74
CA CYS A 83 17.98 8.16 -6.47
C CYS A 83 18.50 7.02 -5.57
N PHE A 84 19.70 7.20 -5.04
CA PHE A 84 20.28 6.38 -3.98
C PHE A 84 20.06 7.11 -2.67
N GLY A 85 19.45 6.46 -1.69
CA GLY A 85 19.19 7.06 -0.39
C GLY A 85 19.71 6.22 0.76
N ASP A 86 20.03 6.90 1.85
CA ASP A 86 20.35 6.33 3.15
C ASP A 86 19.60 7.13 4.22
N ILE A 87 18.59 6.48 4.81
CA ILE A 87 17.75 7.07 5.85
C ILE A 87 18.56 7.37 7.11
N LEU A 88 19.53 6.53 7.47
CA LEU A 88 20.28 6.67 8.72
C LEU A 88 21.19 7.89 8.72
N THR A 89 21.83 8.16 7.59
CA THR A 89 22.72 9.32 7.40
C THR A 89 22.01 10.50 6.75
N ALA A 90 20.68 10.44 6.66
CA ALA A 90 19.84 11.42 5.99
C ALA A 90 20.42 11.92 4.65
N SER A 91 20.88 11.00 3.80
CA SER A 91 21.56 11.32 2.55
C SER A 91 20.84 10.77 1.34
N ILE A 92 20.83 11.55 0.26
CA ILE A 92 20.24 11.17 -1.02
C ILE A 92 21.08 11.73 -2.17
N GLU A 93 21.24 10.92 -3.20
CA GLU A 93 21.92 11.31 -4.44
C GLU A 93 21.12 10.83 -5.64
N CYS A 94 20.78 11.71 -6.57
CA CYS A 94 19.97 11.40 -7.75
C CYS A 94 20.72 11.66 -9.05
N TYR A 95 20.47 10.79 -10.03
CA TYR A 95 21.06 10.81 -11.36
C TYR A 95 19.97 10.71 -12.42
N ASN A 96 20.09 11.49 -13.49
CA ASN A 96 19.19 11.34 -14.63
C ASN A 96 19.53 10.11 -15.50
N ALA A 97 18.72 9.85 -16.52
CA ALA A 97 18.84 8.70 -17.41
C ALA A 97 20.20 8.58 -18.15
N ILE A 98 20.98 9.67 -18.24
CA ILE A 98 22.29 9.70 -18.89
C ILE A 98 23.46 9.76 -17.90
N GLY A 99 23.18 9.64 -16.60
CA GLY A 99 24.19 9.54 -15.53
C GLY A 99 24.71 10.88 -14.99
N TYR A 100 24.09 12.01 -15.33
CA TYR A 100 24.42 13.28 -14.65
C TYR A 100 23.70 13.36 -13.31
N ARG A 101 24.44 13.76 -12.28
CA ARG A 101 23.88 14.04 -10.97
C ARG A 101 22.96 15.27 -11.02
N THR A 102 21.71 15.07 -10.65
CA THR A 102 20.65 16.10 -10.65
C THR A 102 20.38 16.66 -9.27
N PHE A 103 20.65 15.88 -8.23
CA PHE A 103 20.39 16.24 -6.85
C PHE A 103 21.37 15.55 -5.92
N PHE A 104 21.79 16.24 -4.86
CA PHE A 104 22.55 15.67 -3.77
C PHE A 104 22.24 16.45 -2.50
N GLU A 105 21.88 15.72 -1.45
CA GLU A 105 21.74 16.28 -0.12
C GLU A 105 22.22 15.24 0.89
N ALA A 106 23.00 15.66 1.87
CA ALA A 106 23.45 14.83 2.97
C ALA A 106 23.43 15.68 4.24
N GLY A 107 22.57 15.30 5.19
CA GLY A 107 22.59 15.89 6.52
C GLY A 107 23.75 15.31 7.31
N ASP A 108 24.71 16.16 7.69
CA ASP A 108 25.61 15.82 8.80
C ASP A 108 24.72 15.73 10.03
N SER A 109 24.54 14.52 10.56
CA SER A 109 23.72 14.29 11.75
C SER A 109 24.50 14.79 12.98
N ASP A 110 24.43 16.09 13.23
CA ASP A 110 24.63 16.65 14.57
C ASP A 110 23.33 16.57 15.39
#